data_AF-A0A960D6A0-F1
#
_entry.id   AF-A0A960D6A0-F1
#
_cell.length_a   1.000
_cell.length_b   1.000
_cell.length_c   1.000
_cell.angle_alpha   90.00
_cell.angle_beta   90.00
_cell.angle_gamma   90.00
#
_symmetry.space_group_name_H-M   'P 1'
#
loop_
_entity.id
_entity.type
_entity.pdbx_description
1 polymer ?
#
loop_
_entity_poly.entity_id
_entity_poly.type
_entity_poly.pdbx_seq_one_letter_code
_entity_poly.pdbx_strand_id
1 'polypeptide(L)'
;SQRTEIYRGVVEKLRESGEAYPAYSTPEEVEARHIAAGRNPKLGYDNYDRDLTDEQRAAFEAEGRKPVLRLRMPDADLSWHDLVRGTTTFGPGTVPDFALTRATGEPLYTLVNPVDDALMKITHVLRGEDLLPSTPRQIALYQALMRIGVADRVPEFAHLPTVLGEGTKKLSKRDPQSNLFLHRDRGFLPEGLLNYLALLGWGIADDRDVFTLEEMVAAFDVVDVNSNPARFDQKKADAINAEHIRRLEPAEFTGRLREYFDGHGHDTGLDEAGFAAAAELVQTRIVVLSDAWELLKFFNDDAYELDPRAAAKELGDDAAPVLDAAIGALDGIPEWSAGA
;
A
#
# COMPACT_ATOMS: atom_id res chain seq x y z
N SER A 1 -5.42 -16.24 11.60
CA SER A 1 -4.96 -17.28 12.55
C SER A 1 -6.06 -17.80 13.47
N GLN A 2 -7.06 -16.99 13.88
CA GLN A 2 -8.11 -17.39 14.84
C GLN A 2 -9.34 -18.09 14.23
N ARG A 3 -9.31 -18.41 12.94
CA ARG A 3 -10.48 -18.88 12.17
C ARG A 3 -10.32 -20.30 11.63
N THR A 4 -9.35 -21.06 12.15
CA THR A 4 -8.99 -22.40 11.66
C THR A 4 -10.17 -23.37 11.64
N GLU A 5 -11.00 -23.39 12.69
CA GLU A 5 -12.18 -24.27 12.74
C GLU A 5 -13.22 -23.95 11.66
N ILE A 6 -13.37 -22.66 11.31
CA ILE A 6 -14.27 -22.23 10.22
C ILE A 6 -13.78 -22.81 8.89
N TYR A 7 -12.48 -22.64 8.59
CA TYR A 7 -11.91 -23.14 7.34
C TYR A 7 -11.98 -24.67 7.25
N ARG A 8 -11.75 -25.38 8.37
CA ARG A 8 -11.89 -26.84 8.43
C ARG A 8 -13.33 -27.26 8.11
N GLY A 9 -14.32 -26.61 8.73
CA GLY A 9 -15.73 -26.90 8.45
C GLY A 9 -16.13 -26.64 6.99
N VAL A 10 -15.59 -25.59 6.35
CA VAL A 10 -15.83 -25.31 4.92
C VAL A 10 -15.15 -26.34 4.02
N VAL A 11 -13.92 -26.75 4.34
CA VAL A 11 -13.20 -27.81 3.63
C VAL A 11 -13.99 -29.11 3.62
N GLU A 12 -14.52 -29.53 4.76
CA GLU A 12 -15.33 -30.75 4.84
C GLU A 12 -16.59 -30.65 3.97
N LYS A 13 -17.30 -29.52 4.01
CA LYS A 13 -18.48 -29.32 3.13
C LYS A 13 -18.13 -29.37 1.65
N LEU A 14 -17.02 -28.77 1.24
CA LEU A 14 -16.54 -28.82 -0.16
C LEU A 14 -16.18 -30.24 -0.58
N ARG A 15 -15.58 -31.02 0.34
CA ARG A 15 -15.25 -32.43 0.10
C ARG A 15 -16.51 -33.30 -0.01
N GLU A 16 -17.44 -33.16 0.93
CA GLU A 16 -18.69 -33.95 0.99
C GLU A 16 -19.62 -33.69 -0.21
N SER A 17 -19.58 -32.48 -0.76
CA SER A 17 -20.34 -32.10 -1.96
C SER A 17 -19.67 -32.45 -3.29
N GLY A 18 -18.42 -32.93 -3.27
CA GLY A 18 -17.65 -33.23 -4.48
C GLY A 18 -17.09 -32.01 -5.21
N GLU A 19 -17.23 -30.80 -4.63
CA GLU A 19 -16.62 -29.57 -5.15
C GLU A 19 -15.09 -29.58 -5.01
N ALA A 20 -14.58 -30.30 -4.02
CA ALA A 20 -13.16 -30.50 -3.79
C ALA A 20 -12.84 -31.99 -3.55
N TYR A 21 -11.63 -32.40 -3.91
CA TYR A 21 -11.20 -33.80 -3.83
C TYR A 21 -9.76 -33.92 -3.27
N PRO A 22 -9.43 -35.05 -2.63
CA PRO A 22 -8.07 -35.33 -2.18
C PRO A 22 -7.18 -35.66 -3.39
N ALA A 23 -6.01 -35.01 -3.48
CA ALA A 23 -5.00 -35.25 -4.51
C ALA A 23 -3.71 -35.76 -3.87
N TYR A 24 -3.21 -36.88 -4.38
CA TYR A 24 -2.06 -37.63 -3.83
C TYR A 24 -0.81 -37.53 -4.71
N SER A 25 -0.94 -36.98 -5.93
CA SER A 25 0.18 -36.78 -6.84
C SER A 25 1.30 -35.94 -6.21
N THR A 26 2.54 -36.40 -6.35
CA THR A 26 3.72 -35.59 -6.03
C THR A 26 4.10 -34.68 -7.20
N PRO A 27 4.87 -33.60 -6.97
CA PRO A 27 5.38 -32.77 -8.06
C PRO A 27 6.17 -33.55 -9.11
N GLU A 28 6.95 -34.54 -8.69
CA GLU A 28 7.78 -35.39 -9.57
C GLU A 28 6.90 -36.27 -10.47
N GLU A 29 5.79 -36.79 -9.94
CA GLU A 29 4.83 -37.59 -10.72
C GLU A 29 4.09 -36.72 -11.75
N VAL A 30 3.70 -35.49 -11.39
CA VAL A 30 3.10 -34.53 -12.32
C VAL A 30 4.08 -34.21 -13.45
N GLU A 31 5.34 -33.92 -13.12
CA GLU A 31 6.39 -33.64 -14.10
C GLU A 31 6.58 -34.84 -15.05
N ALA A 32 6.69 -36.06 -14.49
CA ALA A 32 6.82 -37.29 -15.27
C ALA A 32 5.63 -37.51 -16.23
N ARG A 33 4.39 -37.23 -15.79
CA ARG A 33 3.20 -37.31 -16.65
C ARG A 33 3.19 -36.25 -17.75
N HIS A 34 3.73 -35.05 -17.51
CA HIS A 34 3.91 -34.07 -18.57
C HIS A 34 4.92 -34.53 -19.61
N ILE A 35 6.08 -35.04 -19.19
CA ILE A 35 7.12 -35.57 -20.08
C ILE A 35 6.57 -36.73 -20.92
N ALA A 36 5.89 -37.70 -20.28
CA ALA A 36 5.30 -38.85 -20.96
C ALA A 36 4.24 -38.45 -22.01
N ALA A 37 3.50 -37.37 -21.76
CA ALA A 37 2.51 -36.83 -22.69
C ALA A 37 3.08 -35.86 -23.74
N GLY A 38 4.41 -35.65 -23.79
CA GLY A 38 5.04 -34.70 -24.70
C GLY A 38 4.70 -33.23 -24.42
N ARG A 39 4.27 -32.91 -23.19
CA ARG A 39 3.94 -31.55 -22.75
C ARG A 39 5.14 -30.91 -22.04
N ASN A 40 5.11 -29.59 -21.89
CA ASN A 40 6.15 -28.88 -21.16
C ASN A 40 6.16 -29.34 -19.68
N PRO A 41 7.27 -29.88 -19.14
CA PRO A 41 7.36 -30.35 -17.76
C PRO A 41 7.19 -29.25 -16.71
N LYS A 42 7.33 -27.97 -17.11
CA LYS A 42 7.12 -26.81 -16.24
C LYS A 42 5.65 -26.40 -16.11
N LEU A 43 4.73 -27.12 -16.75
CA LEU A 43 3.29 -26.92 -16.53
C LEU A 43 2.92 -27.33 -15.11
N GLY A 44 1.84 -26.74 -14.60
CA GLY A 44 1.34 -27.02 -13.26
C GLY A 44 0.63 -28.37 -13.17
N TYR A 45 -0.11 -28.58 -12.09
CA TYR A 45 -0.90 -29.78 -11.86
C TYR A 45 -1.78 -30.18 -13.06
N ASP A 46 -1.91 -31.48 -13.31
CA ASP A 46 -2.56 -32.04 -14.52
C ASP A 46 -3.95 -32.62 -14.27
N ASN A 47 -4.55 -32.33 -13.11
CA ASN A 47 -5.88 -32.79 -12.70
C ASN A 47 -6.02 -34.32 -12.58
N TYR A 48 -4.90 -35.06 -12.48
CA TYR A 48 -4.89 -36.52 -12.45
C TYR A 48 -5.78 -37.14 -11.38
N ASP A 49 -5.80 -36.56 -10.17
CA ASP A 49 -6.47 -37.19 -9.02
C ASP A 49 -8.01 -36.97 -9.02
N ARG A 50 -8.58 -36.29 -10.02
CA ARG A 50 -10.02 -35.96 -10.11
C ARG A 50 -10.92 -37.19 -10.01
N ASP A 51 -10.52 -38.27 -10.67
CA ASP A 51 -11.37 -39.43 -10.94
C ASP A 51 -10.74 -40.73 -10.39
N LEU A 52 -9.91 -40.63 -9.34
CA LEU A 52 -9.37 -41.82 -8.66
C LEU A 52 -10.51 -42.69 -8.12
N THR A 53 -10.33 -44.01 -8.19
CA THR A 53 -11.23 -44.96 -7.51
C THR A 53 -10.94 -45.01 -6.02
N ASP A 54 -11.88 -45.57 -5.24
CA ASP A 54 -11.68 -45.79 -3.80
C ASP A 54 -10.48 -46.69 -3.52
N GLU A 55 -10.25 -47.70 -4.36
CA GLU A 55 -9.09 -48.60 -4.25
C GLU A 55 -7.77 -47.87 -4.49
N GLN A 56 -7.72 -46.95 -5.45
CA GLN A 56 -6.52 -46.15 -5.74
C GLN A 56 -6.22 -45.17 -4.59
N ARG A 57 -7.26 -44.53 -4.04
CA ARG A 57 -7.11 -43.67 -2.84
C ARG A 57 -6.58 -44.47 -1.65
N ALA A 58 -7.18 -45.61 -1.37
CA ALA A 58 -6.76 -46.49 -0.28
C ALA A 58 -5.31 -46.99 -0.45
N ALA A 59 -4.88 -47.27 -1.69
CA ALA A 59 -3.50 -47.64 -1.98
C ALA A 59 -2.51 -46.52 -1.64
N PHE A 60 -2.79 -45.28 -2.05
CA PHE A 60 -1.94 -44.14 -1.70
C PHE A 60 -1.90 -43.88 -0.18
N GLU A 61 -3.02 -44.05 0.51
CA GLU A 61 -3.07 -43.92 1.98
C GLU A 61 -2.28 -45.03 2.69
N ALA A 62 -2.32 -46.27 2.17
CA ALA A 62 -1.52 -47.38 2.68
C ALA A 62 -0.01 -47.17 2.49
N GLU A 63 0.40 -46.41 1.47
CA GLU A 63 1.78 -45.93 1.29
C GLU A 63 2.16 -44.80 2.26
N GLY A 64 1.23 -44.31 3.08
CA GLY A 64 1.43 -43.19 3.99
C GLY A 64 1.38 -41.82 3.32
N ARG A 65 0.88 -41.72 2.08
CA ARG A 65 0.71 -40.43 1.41
C ARG A 65 -0.37 -39.61 2.10
N LYS A 66 -0.08 -38.32 2.30
CA LYS A 66 -1.04 -37.35 2.84
C LYS A 66 -1.53 -36.45 1.71
N PRO A 67 -2.83 -36.47 1.37
CA PRO A 67 -3.33 -35.71 0.25
C PRO A 67 -3.36 -34.20 0.55
N VAL A 68 -3.26 -33.40 -0.50
CA VAL A 68 -3.74 -32.01 -0.49
C VAL A 68 -5.18 -32.00 -0.97
N LEU A 69 -6.01 -31.09 -0.46
CA LEU A 69 -7.34 -30.91 -1.02
C LEU A 69 -7.28 -29.92 -2.19
N ARG A 70 -7.86 -30.25 -3.34
CA ARG A 70 -7.94 -29.38 -4.51
C ARG A 70 -9.39 -29.07 -4.85
N LEU A 71 -9.65 -27.83 -5.29
CA LEU A 71 -10.96 -27.47 -5.85
C LEU A 71 -11.05 -28.01 -7.29
N ARG A 72 -12.17 -28.65 -7.63
CA ARG A 72 -12.48 -29.06 -9.01
C ARG A 72 -12.90 -27.82 -9.81
N MET A 73 -12.04 -27.36 -10.71
CA MET A 73 -12.34 -26.22 -11.59
C MET A 73 -13.48 -26.57 -12.55
N PRO A 74 -14.41 -25.63 -12.81
CA PRO A 74 -15.51 -25.86 -13.74
C PRO A 74 -15.02 -25.98 -15.19
N ASP A 75 -15.73 -26.77 -15.99
CA ASP A 75 -15.51 -26.89 -17.44
C ASP A 75 -16.28 -25.80 -18.21
N ALA A 76 -16.14 -24.55 -17.76
CA ALA A 76 -16.77 -23.37 -18.35
C ALA A 76 -15.85 -22.15 -18.28
N ASP A 77 -16.13 -21.13 -19.09
CA ASP A 77 -15.43 -19.85 -19.02
C ASP A 77 -15.62 -19.18 -17.66
N LEU A 78 -14.52 -18.69 -17.09
CA LEU A 78 -14.52 -17.85 -15.91
C LEU A 78 -14.38 -16.40 -16.36
N SER A 79 -15.52 -15.74 -16.54
CA SER A 79 -15.62 -14.34 -16.97
C SER A 79 -16.16 -13.44 -15.86
N TRP A 80 -15.61 -12.23 -15.76
CA TRP A 80 -16.16 -11.16 -14.93
C TRP A 80 -15.92 -9.80 -15.58
N HIS A 81 -16.75 -8.83 -15.21
CA HIS A 81 -16.51 -7.43 -15.51
C HIS A 81 -15.73 -6.81 -14.36
N ASP A 82 -14.46 -6.50 -14.58
CA ASP A 82 -13.65 -5.79 -13.61
C ASP A 82 -13.97 -4.30 -13.67
N LEU A 83 -14.21 -3.68 -12.52
CA LEU A 83 -14.60 -2.26 -12.46
C LEU A 83 -13.50 -1.31 -12.93
N VAL A 84 -12.24 -1.77 -13.01
CA VAL A 84 -11.09 -0.98 -13.49
C VAL A 84 -10.53 -1.54 -14.79
N ARG A 85 -10.47 -2.87 -14.93
CA ARG A 85 -9.84 -3.56 -16.07
C ARG A 85 -10.81 -3.95 -17.18
N GLY A 86 -12.11 -3.75 -16.98
CA GLY A 86 -13.16 -4.19 -17.89
C GLY A 86 -13.29 -5.72 -17.93
N THR A 87 -13.91 -6.22 -19.00
CA THR A 87 -14.24 -7.65 -19.12
C THR A 87 -12.98 -8.50 -19.27
N THR A 88 -12.82 -9.48 -18.38
CA THR A 88 -11.73 -10.46 -18.39
C THR A 88 -12.31 -11.86 -18.43
N THR A 89 -11.75 -12.73 -19.28
CA THR A 89 -12.21 -14.12 -19.46
C THR A 89 -11.04 -15.10 -19.44
N PHE A 90 -11.19 -16.16 -18.66
CA PHE A 90 -10.30 -17.33 -18.67
C PHE A 90 -11.07 -18.54 -19.17
N GLY A 91 -10.59 -19.16 -20.25
CA GLY A 91 -11.24 -20.32 -20.85
C GLY A 91 -11.12 -21.60 -20.01
N PRO A 92 -11.96 -22.62 -20.27
CA PRO A 92 -11.92 -23.90 -19.58
C PRO A 92 -10.54 -24.57 -19.73
N GLY A 93 -10.08 -25.24 -18.67
CA GLY A 93 -8.81 -25.95 -18.65
C GLY A 93 -7.54 -25.06 -18.60
N THR A 94 -7.67 -23.73 -18.68
CA THR A 94 -6.51 -22.81 -18.57
C THR A 94 -5.95 -22.71 -17.15
N VAL A 95 -6.81 -22.90 -16.15
CA VAL A 95 -6.47 -22.87 -14.73
C VAL A 95 -6.62 -24.28 -14.17
N PRO A 96 -5.52 -24.93 -13.72
CA PRO A 96 -5.59 -26.23 -13.08
C PRO A 96 -6.34 -26.21 -11.75
N ASP A 97 -6.76 -27.39 -11.31
CA ASP A 97 -7.33 -27.58 -9.98
C ASP A 97 -6.30 -27.20 -8.93
N PHE A 98 -6.61 -26.15 -8.17
CA PHE A 98 -5.67 -25.54 -7.25
C PHE A 98 -5.85 -26.09 -5.83
N ALA A 99 -4.73 -26.20 -5.11
CA ALA A 99 -4.74 -26.65 -3.72
C ALA A 99 -5.43 -25.61 -2.81
N LEU A 100 -6.32 -26.11 -1.96
CA LEU A 100 -6.99 -25.37 -0.88
C LEU A 100 -6.25 -25.56 0.44
N THR A 101 -5.53 -26.67 0.60
CA THR A 101 -4.80 -27.03 1.82
C THR A 101 -3.38 -27.53 1.50
N ARG A 102 -2.51 -27.50 2.51
CA ARG A 102 -1.27 -28.30 2.55
C ARG A 102 -1.60 -29.74 2.92
N ALA A 103 -0.64 -30.65 2.72
CA ALA A 103 -0.75 -32.05 3.16
C ALA A 103 -0.86 -32.19 4.70
N THR A 104 -0.50 -31.15 5.45
CA THR A 104 -0.74 -31.05 6.90
C THR A 104 -2.19 -30.74 7.26
N GLY A 105 -3.05 -30.45 6.27
CA GLY A 105 -4.43 -29.98 6.45
C GLY A 105 -4.54 -28.46 6.64
N GLU A 106 -3.41 -27.75 6.77
CA GLU A 106 -3.43 -26.29 6.93
C GLU A 106 -3.99 -25.60 5.67
N PRO A 107 -4.94 -24.66 5.83
CA PRO A 107 -5.54 -23.99 4.70
C PRO A 107 -4.57 -22.97 4.05
N LEU A 108 -4.70 -22.80 2.73
CA LEU A 108 -3.90 -21.87 1.92
C LEU A 108 -4.67 -20.56 1.65
N TYR A 109 -3.95 -19.53 1.19
CA TYR A 109 -4.55 -18.25 0.76
C TYR A 109 -5.71 -18.43 -0.22
N THR A 110 -5.56 -19.39 -1.14
CA THR A 110 -6.55 -19.79 -2.14
C THR A 110 -7.89 -20.24 -1.55
N LEU A 111 -7.91 -20.70 -0.30
CA LEU A 111 -9.13 -20.99 0.45
C LEU A 111 -9.51 -19.83 1.37
N VAL A 112 -8.61 -19.40 2.26
CA VAL A 112 -8.99 -18.56 3.40
C VAL A 112 -9.47 -17.18 2.97
N ASN A 113 -8.87 -16.57 1.94
CA ASN A 113 -9.24 -15.23 1.53
C ASN A 113 -10.67 -15.19 0.93
N PRO A 114 -11.03 -16.00 -0.08
CA PRO A 114 -12.40 -16.00 -0.60
C PRO A 114 -13.45 -16.51 0.40
N VAL A 115 -13.09 -17.46 1.27
CA VAL A 115 -14.01 -17.94 2.31
C VAL A 115 -14.33 -16.84 3.31
N ASP A 116 -13.32 -16.07 3.76
CA ASP A 116 -13.57 -14.97 4.67
C ASP A 116 -14.37 -13.85 4.00
N ASP A 117 -14.03 -13.49 2.77
CA ASP A 117 -14.79 -12.50 2.02
C ASP A 117 -16.26 -12.92 1.85
N ALA A 118 -16.52 -14.20 1.56
CA ALA A 118 -17.88 -14.77 1.49
C ALA A 118 -18.63 -14.70 2.83
N LEU A 119 -17.98 -15.10 3.92
CA LEU A 119 -18.59 -15.12 5.26
C LEU A 119 -18.78 -13.71 5.84
N MET A 120 -17.89 -12.78 5.49
CA MET A 120 -17.97 -11.36 5.84
C MET A 120 -18.86 -10.56 4.87
N LYS A 121 -19.45 -11.24 3.87
CA LYS A 121 -20.42 -10.67 2.92
C LYS A 121 -19.86 -9.50 2.10
N ILE A 122 -18.56 -9.54 1.78
CA ILE A 122 -17.89 -8.53 0.96
C ILE A 122 -18.65 -8.35 -0.36
N THR A 123 -18.87 -7.09 -0.73
CA THR A 123 -19.59 -6.67 -1.94
C THR A 123 -18.61 -6.44 -3.09
N HIS A 124 -17.51 -5.74 -2.80
CA HIS A 124 -16.51 -5.28 -3.76
C HIS A 124 -15.12 -5.59 -3.22
N VAL A 125 -14.28 -6.21 -4.05
CA VAL A 125 -12.87 -6.50 -3.76
C VAL A 125 -12.01 -5.52 -4.55
N LEU A 126 -11.56 -4.46 -3.88
CA LEU A 126 -10.59 -3.50 -4.42
C LEU A 126 -9.18 -3.94 -4.00
N ARG A 127 -8.34 -4.35 -4.96
CA ARG A 127 -6.98 -4.84 -4.69
C ARG A 127 -6.02 -4.56 -5.84
N GLY A 128 -4.72 -4.66 -5.61
CA GLY A 128 -3.71 -4.47 -6.66
C GLY A 128 -3.86 -5.47 -7.81
N GLU A 129 -3.61 -5.03 -9.05
CA GLU A 129 -3.67 -5.84 -10.26
C GLU A 129 -2.69 -7.04 -10.28
N ASP A 130 -1.65 -7.03 -9.44
CA ASP A 130 -0.76 -8.17 -9.27
C ASP A 130 -1.48 -9.41 -8.73
N LEU A 131 -2.67 -9.23 -8.14
CA LEU A 131 -3.55 -10.28 -7.67
C LEU A 131 -4.62 -10.69 -8.69
N LEU A 132 -4.73 -10.00 -9.85
CA LEU A 132 -5.69 -10.34 -10.92
C LEU A 132 -5.61 -11.81 -11.37
N PRO A 133 -4.43 -12.43 -11.53
CA PRO A 133 -4.33 -13.84 -11.92
C PRO A 133 -4.93 -14.83 -10.89
N SER A 134 -5.23 -14.37 -9.66
CA SER A 134 -5.91 -15.19 -8.64
C SER A 134 -7.43 -15.19 -8.79
N THR A 135 -8.01 -14.16 -9.39
CA THR A 135 -9.46 -13.95 -9.51
C THR A 135 -10.23 -15.13 -10.11
N PRO A 136 -9.82 -15.80 -11.21
CA PRO A 136 -10.57 -16.95 -11.73
C PRO A 136 -10.66 -18.11 -10.70
N ARG A 137 -9.60 -18.33 -9.90
CA ARG A 137 -9.63 -19.34 -8.82
C ARG A 137 -10.62 -18.96 -7.73
N GLN A 138 -10.64 -17.67 -7.36
CA GLN A 138 -11.55 -17.18 -6.34
C GLN A 138 -13.01 -17.26 -6.80
N ILE A 139 -13.31 -16.87 -8.05
CA ILE A 139 -14.64 -16.99 -8.64
C ILE A 139 -15.10 -18.46 -8.62
N ALA A 140 -14.26 -19.40 -9.04
CA ALA A 140 -14.59 -20.82 -8.99
C ALA A 140 -14.91 -21.29 -7.55
N LEU A 141 -14.12 -20.84 -6.56
CA LEU A 141 -14.40 -21.14 -5.16
C LEU A 141 -15.70 -20.51 -4.69
N TYR A 142 -15.99 -19.24 -5.00
CA TYR A 142 -17.28 -18.62 -4.66
C TYR A 142 -18.46 -19.39 -5.25
N GLN A 143 -18.38 -19.79 -6.51
CA GLN A 143 -19.43 -20.57 -7.16
C GLN A 143 -19.64 -21.92 -6.42
N ALA A 144 -18.58 -22.59 -5.99
CA ALA A 144 -18.68 -23.79 -5.17
C ALA A 144 -19.31 -23.49 -3.80
N LEU A 145 -18.85 -22.45 -3.11
CA LEU A 145 -19.41 -21.98 -1.83
C LEU A 145 -20.90 -21.64 -1.94
N MET A 146 -21.35 -21.09 -3.07
CA MET A 146 -22.76 -20.83 -3.34
C MET A 146 -23.57 -22.11 -3.48
N ARG A 147 -23.06 -23.10 -4.23
CA ARG A 147 -23.72 -24.40 -4.41
C ARG A 147 -23.90 -25.16 -3.09
N ILE A 148 -22.96 -25.01 -2.15
CA ILE A 148 -23.03 -25.64 -0.82
C ILE A 148 -23.69 -24.75 0.25
N GLY A 149 -24.29 -23.62 -0.13
CA GLY A 149 -25.04 -22.73 0.77
C GLY A 149 -24.18 -21.98 1.81
N VAL A 150 -22.89 -21.75 1.51
CA VAL A 150 -21.97 -20.96 2.36
C VAL A 150 -21.91 -19.49 1.92
N ALA A 151 -22.07 -19.21 0.63
CA ALA A 151 -22.04 -17.88 0.06
C ALA A 151 -23.34 -17.57 -0.71
N ASP A 152 -23.72 -16.29 -0.79
CA ASP A 152 -24.93 -15.88 -1.51
C ASP A 152 -24.63 -15.29 -2.90
N ARG A 153 -23.39 -14.84 -3.12
CA ARG A 153 -22.94 -14.20 -4.36
C ARG A 153 -21.43 -14.26 -4.52
N VAL A 154 -20.97 -13.98 -5.74
CA VAL A 154 -19.59 -13.59 -6.04
C VAL A 154 -19.51 -12.06 -5.89
N PRO A 155 -18.49 -11.48 -5.21
CA PRO A 155 -18.31 -10.04 -5.15
C PRO A 155 -17.88 -9.47 -6.50
N GLU A 156 -18.05 -8.16 -6.67
CA GLU A 156 -17.46 -7.42 -7.78
C GLU A 156 -15.96 -7.22 -7.53
N PHE A 157 -15.16 -7.18 -8.59
CA PHE A 157 -13.70 -7.02 -8.51
C PHE A 157 -13.26 -5.73 -9.18
N ALA A 158 -12.31 -5.06 -8.55
CA ALA A 158 -11.67 -3.85 -9.05
C ALA A 158 -10.16 -3.97 -8.84
N HIS A 159 -9.40 -4.12 -9.93
CA HIS A 159 -7.95 -4.28 -9.86
C HIS A 159 -7.23 -2.94 -10.06
N LEU A 160 -6.80 -2.36 -8.94
CA LEU A 160 -6.06 -1.09 -8.83
C LEU A 160 -4.71 -1.18 -9.57
N PRO A 161 -4.26 -0.10 -10.23
CA PRO A 161 -3.00 -0.08 -10.96
C PRO A 161 -1.80 -0.31 -10.03
N THR A 162 -0.75 -0.92 -10.57
CA THR A 162 0.50 -1.10 -9.84
C THR A 162 1.18 0.25 -9.59
N VAL A 163 1.56 0.52 -8.34
CA VAL A 163 2.46 1.64 -8.02
C VAL A 163 3.89 1.29 -8.46
N LEU A 164 4.43 2.09 -9.37
CA LEU A 164 5.77 1.98 -9.91
C LEU A 164 6.75 2.86 -9.12
N GLY A 165 7.99 2.39 -8.97
CA GLY A 165 9.11 3.23 -8.52
C GLY A 165 9.78 3.91 -9.72
N GLU A 166 11.11 3.98 -9.71
CA GLU A 166 11.85 4.44 -10.89
C GLU A 166 11.71 3.47 -12.07
N GLY A 167 11.37 4.01 -13.24
CA GLY A 167 11.20 3.26 -14.48
C GLY A 167 9.84 2.54 -14.57
N THR A 168 9.86 1.26 -14.93
CA THR A 168 8.67 0.44 -15.18
C THR A 168 8.45 -0.67 -14.14
N LYS A 169 9.28 -0.70 -13.08
CA LYS A 169 9.22 -1.74 -12.05
C LYS A 169 8.29 -1.30 -10.92
N LYS A 170 7.57 -2.28 -10.35
CA LYS A 170 6.80 -2.11 -9.11
C LYS A 170 7.69 -1.53 -8.02
N LEU A 171 7.16 -0.55 -7.28
CA LEU A 171 7.84 0.02 -6.12
C LEU A 171 8.14 -1.10 -5.10
N SER A 172 9.43 -1.30 -4.83
CA SER A 172 9.90 -2.41 -3.99
C SER A 172 9.63 -2.11 -2.52
N LYS A 173 9.27 -3.13 -1.74
CA LYS A 173 9.20 -3.02 -0.27
C LYS A 173 10.56 -2.70 0.38
N ARG A 174 11.67 -2.91 -0.34
CA ARG A 174 13.02 -2.56 0.10
C ARG A 174 13.38 -1.12 -0.21
N ASP A 175 12.59 -0.46 -1.06
CA ASP A 175 12.74 0.96 -1.35
C ASP A 175 12.22 1.76 -0.14
N PRO A 176 13.03 2.63 0.47
CA PRO A 176 12.59 3.47 1.59
C PRO A 176 11.34 4.30 1.26
N GLN A 177 11.15 4.70 0.00
CA GLN A 177 9.97 5.47 -0.44
C GLN A 177 8.66 4.69 -0.28
N SER A 178 8.71 3.36 -0.20
CA SER A 178 7.53 2.52 0.03
C SER A 178 7.07 2.49 1.49
N ASN A 179 7.88 2.99 2.42
CA ASN A 179 7.58 2.95 3.84
C ASN A 179 6.85 4.22 4.28
N LEU A 180 5.55 4.08 4.59
CA LEU A 180 4.71 5.15 5.11
C LEU A 180 5.34 5.89 6.30
N PHE A 181 5.98 5.15 7.20
CA PHE A 181 6.55 5.74 8.41
C PHE A 181 7.78 6.61 8.13
N LEU A 182 8.56 6.33 7.09
CA LEU A 182 9.68 7.20 6.73
C LEU A 182 9.21 8.56 6.21
N HIS A 183 8.04 8.63 5.56
CA HIS A 183 7.42 9.91 5.20
C HIS A 183 6.94 10.66 6.45
N ARG A 184 6.31 9.97 7.40
CA ARG A 184 5.92 10.56 8.69
C ARG A 184 7.13 11.07 9.46
N ASP A 185 8.19 10.28 9.57
CA ASP A 185 9.41 10.64 10.29
C ASP A 185 10.13 11.83 9.61
N ARG A 186 10.02 11.96 8.29
CA ARG A 186 10.45 13.16 7.55
C ARG A 186 9.53 14.38 7.77
N GLY A 187 8.35 14.21 8.35
CA GLY A 187 7.43 15.31 8.67
C GLY A 187 6.35 15.54 7.61
N PHE A 188 5.92 14.51 6.89
CA PHE A 188 4.68 14.58 6.11
C PHE A 188 3.46 14.70 7.03
N LEU A 189 2.52 15.54 6.63
CA LEU A 189 1.20 15.59 7.25
C LEU A 189 0.32 14.44 6.75
N PRO A 190 -0.59 13.90 7.58
CA PRO A 190 -1.58 12.92 7.12
C PRO A 190 -2.37 13.41 5.90
N GLU A 191 -2.78 14.68 5.88
CA GLU A 191 -3.57 15.30 4.82
C GLU A 191 -2.81 15.33 3.49
N GLY A 192 -1.54 15.73 3.53
CA GLY A 192 -0.66 15.76 2.35
C GLY A 192 -0.41 14.37 1.77
N LEU A 193 -0.13 13.39 2.64
CA LEU A 193 0.18 12.03 2.20
C LEU A 193 -1.07 11.29 1.71
N LEU A 194 -2.23 11.44 2.37
CA LEU A 194 -3.50 10.86 1.90
C LEU A 194 -3.90 11.42 0.54
N ASN A 195 -3.83 12.75 0.36
CA ASN A 195 -4.10 13.38 -0.93
C ASN A 195 -3.16 12.82 -2.01
N TYR A 196 -1.86 12.73 -1.74
CA TYR A 196 -0.92 12.19 -2.73
C TYR A 196 -1.18 10.73 -3.08
N LEU A 197 -1.45 9.87 -2.08
CA LEU A 197 -1.73 8.45 -2.31
C LEU A 197 -3.03 8.25 -3.10
N ALA A 198 -4.05 9.09 -2.89
CA ALA A 198 -5.27 9.07 -3.68
C ALA A 198 -5.03 9.35 -5.18
N LEU A 199 -3.99 10.13 -5.51
CA LEU A 199 -3.61 10.39 -6.91
C LEU A 199 -2.93 9.21 -7.61
N LEU A 200 -2.59 8.14 -6.88
CA LEU A 200 -1.98 6.94 -7.44
C LEU A 200 -3.03 6.00 -8.05
N GLY A 201 -3.66 6.47 -9.14
CA GLY A 201 -4.66 5.72 -9.89
C GLY A 201 -6.04 6.37 -9.93
N TRP A 202 -6.24 7.51 -9.25
CA TRP A 202 -7.47 8.29 -9.27
C TRP A 202 -7.15 9.79 -9.30
N GLY A 203 -8.12 10.63 -9.60
CA GLY A 203 -8.00 12.08 -9.54
C GLY A 203 -9.37 12.72 -9.34
N ILE A 204 -9.44 13.82 -8.58
CA ILE A 204 -10.72 14.48 -8.29
C ILE A 204 -11.22 15.34 -9.47
N ALA A 205 -10.30 15.90 -10.26
CA ALA A 205 -10.56 16.60 -11.51
C ALA A 205 -9.25 16.69 -12.32
N ASP A 206 -9.35 16.98 -13.63
CA ASP A 206 -8.21 17.02 -14.56
C ASP A 206 -7.16 18.09 -14.20
N ASP A 207 -7.58 19.21 -13.58
CA ASP A 207 -6.75 20.37 -13.27
C ASP A 207 -6.61 20.64 -11.76
N ARG A 208 -7.04 19.69 -10.92
CA ARG A 208 -7.05 19.85 -9.46
C ARG A 208 -6.43 18.65 -8.75
N ASP A 209 -5.21 18.83 -8.28
CA ASP A 209 -4.49 17.81 -7.52
C ASP A 209 -4.60 17.97 -5.99
N VAL A 210 -5.04 19.13 -5.48
CA VAL A 210 -5.10 19.41 -4.04
C VAL A 210 -6.54 19.38 -3.51
N PHE A 211 -6.81 18.45 -2.60
CA PHE A 211 -8.13 18.21 -2.02
C PHE A 211 -8.03 17.61 -0.62
N THR A 212 -9.11 17.76 0.14
CA THR A 212 -9.30 17.18 1.48
C THR A 212 -9.81 15.74 1.41
N LEU A 213 -9.75 15.02 2.52
CA LEU A 213 -10.32 13.68 2.60
C LEU A 213 -11.84 13.72 2.45
N GLU A 214 -12.50 14.76 2.96
CA GLU A 214 -13.94 14.98 2.83
C GLU A 214 -14.35 15.15 1.36
N GLU A 215 -13.56 15.92 0.59
CA GLU A 215 -13.76 16.07 -0.85
C GLU A 215 -13.51 14.76 -1.61
N MET A 216 -12.51 13.98 -1.21
CA MET A 216 -12.30 12.63 -1.77
C MET A 216 -13.50 11.73 -1.49
N VAL A 217 -14.01 11.69 -0.26
CA VAL A 217 -15.19 10.88 0.11
C VAL A 217 -16.42 11.30 -0.70
N ALA A 218 -16.59 12.60 -0.97
CA ALA A 218 -17.72 13.10 -1.76
C ALA A 218 -17.62 12.77 -3.26
N ALA A 219 -16.41 12.56 -3.79
CA ALA A 219 -16.16 12.42 -5.21
C ALA A 219 -15.71 11.02 -5.66
N PHE A 220 -15.20 10.19 -4.76
CA PHE A 220 -14.60 8.91 -5.12
C PHE A 220 -15.65 7.90 -5.60
N ASP A 221 -15.47 7.42 -6.82
CA ASP A 221 -16.07 6.20 -7.33
C ASP A 221 -14.97 5.31 -7.94
N VAL A 222 -15.10 4.00 -7.76
CA VAL A 222 -14.12 3.03 -8.29
C VAL A 222 -14.11 2.99 -9.81
N VAL A 223 -15.23 3.35 -10.46
CA VAL A 223 -15.31 3.38 -11.93
C VAL A 223 -14.43 4.48 -12.56
N ASP A 224 -14.07 5.50 -11.77
CA ASP A 224 -13.18 6.60 -12.19
C ASP A 224 -11.70 6.29 -11.93
N VAL A 225 -11.38 5.12 -11.38
CA VAL A 225 -9.99 4.67 -11.19
C VAL A 225 -9.41 4.29 -12.54
N ASN A 226 -8.28 4.92 -12.90
CA ASN A 226 -7.57 4.59 -14.12
C ASN A 226 -6.71 3.33 -13.95
N SER A 227 -6.62 2.52 -15.00
CA SER A 227 -5.84 1.28 -15.01
C SER A 227 -4.37 1.48 -15.38
N ASN A 228 -3.96 2.73 -15.66
CA ASN A 228 -2.59 3.05 -16.04
C ASN A 228 -1.67 2.93 -14.82
N PRO A 229 -0.46 2.36 -14.96
CA PRO A 229 0.48 2.27 -13.85
C PRO A 229 0.80 3.65 -13.26
N ALA A 230 0.63 3.78 -11.94
CA ALA A 230 0.86 5.04 -11.23
C ALA A 230 2.31 5.11 -10.75
N ARG A 231 3.08 6.11 -11.17
CA ARG A 231 4.45 6.29 -10.70
C ARG A 231 4.48 7.06 -9.39
N PHE A 232 5.24 6.55 -8.42
CA PHE A 232 5.58 7.31 -7.22
C PHE A 232 6.57 8.42 -7.58
N ASP A 233 6.21 9.65 -7.29
CA ASP A 233 6.93 10.90 -7.53
C ASP A 233 7.00 11.67 -6.22
N GLN A 234 8.19 11.63 -5.61
CA GLN A 234 8.45 12.31 -4.34
C GLN A 234 8.25 13.82 -4.44
N LYS A 235 8.58 14.44 -5.57
CA LYS A 235 8.46 15.89 -5.72
C LYS A 235 7.00 16.31 -5.74
N LYS A 236 6.13 15.54 -6.40
CA LYS A 236 4.69 15.78 -6.37
C LYS A 236 4.12 15.57 -4.97
N ALA A 237 4.56 14.53 -4.25
CA ALA A 237 4.17 14.30 -2.85
C ALA A 237 4.57 15.46 -1.94
N ASP A 238 5.83 15.91 -2.02
CA ASP A 238 6.36 17.04 -1.26
C ASP A 238 5.59 18.34 -1.58
N ALA A 239 5.30 18.60 -2.85
CA ALA A 239 4.55 19.78 -3.28
C ALA A 239 3.12 19.80 -2.73
N ILE A 240 2.41 18.66 -2.79
CA ILE A 240 1.06 18.54 -2.22
C ILE A 240 1.12 18.70 -0.70
N ASN A 241 2.10 18.09 -0.03
CA ASN A 241 2.27 18.23 1.41
C ASN A 241 2.52 19.70 1.81
N ALA A 242 3.30 20.43 1.02
CA ALA A 242 3.52 21.86 1.23
C ALA A 242 2.22 22.67 1.16
N GLU A 243 1.34 22.38 0.18
CA GLU A 243 0.04 23.04 0.10
C GLU A 243 -0.85 22.73 1.31
N HIS A 244 -0.79 21.50 1.83
CA HIS A 244 -1.50 21.13 3.07
C HIS A 244 -0.92 21.81 4.31
N ILE A 245 0.40 21.95 4.41
CA ILE A 245 1.04 22.73 5.49
C ILE A 245 0.56 24.19 5.47
N ARG A 246 0.51 24.83 4.30
CA ARG A 246 0.08 26.23 4.15
C ARG A 246 -1.40 26.46 4.44
N ARG A 247 -2.23 25.41 4.40
CA ARG A 247 -3.66 25.47 4.68
C ARG A 247 -3.99 25.38 6.17
N LEU A 248 -3.05 24.92 7.00
CA LEU A 248 -3.26 24.87 8.44
C LEU A 248 -3.38 26.28 9.00
N GLU A 249 -4.28 26.45 9.97
CA GLU A 249 -4.30 27.65 10.79
C GLU A 249 -2.96 27.81 11.53
N PRO A 250 -2.42 29.04 11.68
CA PRO A 250 -1.08 29.24 12.23
C PRO A 250 -0.86 28.55 13.58
N ALA A 251 -1.81 28.63 14.50
CA ALA A 251 -1.73 27.98 15.81
C ALA A 251 -1.67 26.45 15.72
N GLU A 252 -2.39 25.85 14.77
CA GLU A 252 -2.36 24.41 14.55
C GLU A 252 -1.02 23.98 13.95
N PHE A 253 -0.53 24.73 12.96
CA PHE A 253 0.80 24.51 12.39
C PHE A 253 1.90 24.59 13.47
N THR A 254 1.87 25.61 14.31
CA THR A 254 2.80 25.77 15.43
C THR A 254 2.76 24.56 16.37
N GLY A 255 1.57 24.08 16.73
CA GLY A 255 1.41 22.91 17.60
C GLY A 255 2.01 21.64 16.99
N ARG A 256 1.69 21.35 15.73
CA ARG A 256 2.21 20.17 15.01
C ARG A 256 3.73 20.25 14.81
N LEU A 257 4.25 21.44 14.52
CA LEU A 257 5.70 21.65 14.37
C LEU A 257 6.44 21.45 15.69
N ARG A 258 5.90 21.94 16.81
CA ARG A 258 6.46 21.72 18.14
C ARG A 258 6.49 20.25 18.51
N GLU A 259 5.38 19.53 18.32
CA GLU A 259 5.33 18.08 18.57
C GLU A 259 6.38 17.33 17.73
N TYR A 260 6.55 17.72 16.47
CA TYR A 260 7.59 17.16 15.62
C TYR A 260 9.00 17.44 16.17
N PHE A 261 9.29 18.68 16.59
CA PHE A 261 10.59 19.06 17.13
C PHE A 261 10.90 18.29 18.42
N ASP A 262 9.95 18.23 19.36
CA ASP A 262 10.09 17.49 20.61
C ASP A 262 10.37 15.99 20.37
N GLY A 263 9.65 15.38 19.41
CA GLY A 263 9.81 13.97 19.06
C GLY A 263 11.15 13.64 18.39
N HIS A 264 11.84 14.63 17.81
CA HIS A 264 13.12 14.47 17.12
C HIS A 264 14.31 15.08 17.89
N GLY A 265 14.08 15.65 19.08
CA GLY A 265 15.12 16.28 19.88
C GLY A 265 15.65 17.58 19.26
N HIS A 266 14.84 18.29 18.49
CA HIS A 266 15.18 19.57 17.89
C HIS A 266 14.79 20.71 18.84
N ASP A 267 15.78 21.33 19.49
CA ASP A 267 15.57 22.44 20.41
C ASP A 267 16.07 23.76 19.80
N THR A 268 15.20 24.77 19.78
CA THR A 268 15.53 26.12 19.28
C THR A 268 15.89 27.10 20.40
N GLY A 269 15.65 26.75 21.66
CA GLY A 269 15.81 27.65 22.81
C GLY A 269 14.75 28.76 22.92
N LEU A 270 13.81 28.86 21.97
CA LEU A 270 12.73 29.83 22.00
C LEU A 270 11.65 29.46 23.01
N ASP A 271 11.06 30.47 23.66
CA ASP A 271 9.86 30.28 24.46
C ASP A 271 8.62 30.01 23.59
N GLU A 272 7.45 29.86 24.21
CA GLU A 272 6.21 29.54 23.50
C GLU A 272 5.83 30.62 22.47
N ALA A 273 5.94 31.90 22.84
CA ALA A 273 5.58 33.02 21.98
C ALA A 273 6.59 33.20 20.83
N GLY A 274 7.89 33.12 21.13
CA GLY A 274 8.97 33.23 20.16
C GLY A 274 8.91 32.10 19.12
N PHE A 275 8.66 30.87 19.55
CA PHE A 275 8.51 29.75 18.63
C PHE A 275 7.26 29.89 17.76
N ALA A 276 6.14 30.38 18.30
CA ALA A 276 4.93 30.62 17.50
C ALA A 276 5.18 31.65 16.40
N ALA A 277 5.84 32.77 16.74
CA ALA A 277 6.25 33.77 15.75
C ALA A 277 7.23 33.20 14.72
N ALA A 278 8.22 32.40 15.14
CA ALA A 278 9.17 31.76 14.24
C ALA A 278 8.51 30.73 13.31
N ALA A 279 7.56 29.94 13.83
CA ALA A 279 6.78 28.98 13.07
C ALA A 279 6.00 29.68 11.94
N GLU A 280 5.30 30.77 12.24
CA GLU A 280 4.55 31.55 11.24
C GLU A 280 5.45 32.00 10.07
N LEU A 281 6.69 32.42 10.35
CA LEU A 281 7.66 32.84 9.33
C LEU A 281 8.15 31.70 8.42
N VAL A 282 8.09 30.43 8.87
CA VAL A 282 8.57 29.28 8.10
C VAL A 282 7.46 28.44 7.46
N GLN A 283 6.19 28.62 7.84
CA GLN A 283 5.07 27.80 7.34
C GLN A 283 5.00 27.77 5.81
N THR A 284 5.27 28.89 5.13
CA THR A 284 5.23 28.98 3.66
C THR A 284 6.53 28.53 2.97
N ARG A 285 7.59 28.25 3.73
CA ARG A 285 8.96 28.01 3.26
C ARG A 285 9.37 26.53 3.25
N ILE A 286 8.52 25.64 3.76
CA ILE A 286 8.84 24.22 3.95
C ILE A 286 7.94 23.33 3.11
N VAL A 287 8.43 22.13 2.75
CA VAL A 287 7.61 21.08 2.12
C VAL A 287 7.28 19.96 3.10
N VAL A 288 8.08 19.79 4.15
CA VAL A 288 7.85 18.86 5.27
C VAL A 288 8.29 19.49 6.58
N LEU A 289 7.80 18.98 7.73
CA LEU A 289 8.13 19.56 9.04
C LEU A 289 9.63 19.51 9.38
N SER A 290 10.38 18.51 8.87
CA SER A 290 11.83 18.44 9.10
C SER A 290 12.60 19.64 8.55
N ASP A 291 12.13 20.25 7.47
CA ASP A 291 12.83 21.36 6.81
C ASP A 291 12.93 22.58 7.74
N ALA A 292 11.98 22.75 8.65
CA ALA A 292 11.95 23.88 9.57
C ALA A 292 13.16 23.89 10.52
N TRP A 293 13.74 22.74 10.85
CA TRP A 293 14.92 22.68 11.72
C TRP A 293 16.09 23.46 11.12
N GLU A 294 16.40 23.23 9.84
CA GLU A 294 17.49 23.93 9.16
C GLU A 294 17.23 25.44 9.03
N LEU A 295 15.97 25.86 9.06
CA LEU A 295 15.57 27.27 9.02
C LEU A 295 15.57 27.96 10.38
N LEU A 296 15.47 27.21 11.49
CA LEU A 296 15.26 27.74 12.83
C LEU A 296 16.38 27.42 13.81
N LYS A 297 17.27 26.46 13.51
CA LYS A 297 18.34 26.03 14.42
C LYS A 297 19.31 27.14 14.82
N PHE A 298 19.39 28.22 14.04
CA PHE A 298 20.25 29.37 14.35
C PHE A 298 19.84 30.11 15.63
N PHE A 299 18.62 29.90 16.15
CA PHE A 299 18.21 30.42 17.47
C PHE A 299 18.85 29.67 18.64
N ASN A 300 19.37 28.46 18.40
CA ASN A 300 20.10 27.69 19.39
C ASN A 300 21.60 27.96 19.24
N ASP A 301 22.22 28.54 20.27
CA ASP A 301 23.65 28.87 20.29
C ASP A 301 24.54 27.63 20.05
N ASP A 302 24.13 26.45 20.51
CA ASP A 302 24.88 25.19 20.31
C ASP A 302 24.82 24.69 18.86
N ALA A 303 23.86 25.19 18.07
CA ALA A 303 23.65 24.82 16.66
C ALA A 303 23.93 25.97 15.68
N TYR A 304 24.20 27.18 16.17
CA TYR A 304 24.51 28.34 15.35
C TYR A 304 25.94 28.25 14.80
N GLU A 305 26.04 28.26 13.48
CA GLU A 305 27.33 28.32 12.78
C GLU A 305 27.23 29.26 11.57
N LEU A 306 28.29 30.05 11.34
CA LEU A 306 28.42 30.84 10.12
C LEU A 306 28.87 29.93 8.97
N ASP A 307 28.06 29.83 7.91
CA ASP A 307 28.47 29.15 6.69
C ASP A 307 29.75 29.81 6.13
N PRO A 308 30.84 29.06 5.89
CA PRO A 308 32.11 29.64 5.46
C PRO A 308 32.06 30.39 4.13
N ARG A 309 31.16 30.01 3.22
CA ARG A 309 30.98 30.72 1.94
C ARG A 309 30.20 32.01 2.13
N ALA A 310 29.17 32.00 2.98
CA ALA A 310 28.45 33.20 3.37
C ALA A 310 29.39 34.18 4.10
N ALA A 311 30.18 33.70 5.07
CA ALA A 311 31.16 34.51 5.77
C ALA A 311 32.21 35.11 4.82
N ALA A 312 32.79 34.31 3.91
CA ALA A 312 33.76 34.83 2.95
C ALA A 312 33.17 35.88 1.98
N LYS A 313 31.88 35.77 1.66
CA LYS A 313 31.18 36.67 0.73
C LYS A 313 30.69 37.95 1.41
N GLU A 314 30.12 37.83 2.61
CA GLU A 314 29.40 38.91 3.29
C GLU A 314 30.23 39.55 4.42
N LEU A 315 31.25 38.86 4.97
CA LEU A 315 32.13 39.33 6.04
C LEU A 315 33.54 39.68 5.54
N GLY A 316 33.62 40.33 4.37
CA GLY A 316 34.88 40.86 3.81
C GLY A 316 35.32 42.18 4.46
N ASP A 317 36.28 42.88 3.82
CA ASP A 317 36.92 44.09 4.38
C ASP A 317 35.93 45.23 4.71
N ASP A 318 34.81 45.32 3.98
CA ASP A 318 33.77 46.34 4.19
C ASP A 318 32.73 45.97 5.26
N ALA A 319 32.76 44.75 5.79
CA ALA A 319 31.75 44.27 6.74
C ALA A 319 31.86 44.93 8.11
N ALA A 320 33.09 45.18 8.59
CA ALA A 320 33.31 45.72 9.93
C ALA A 320 32.62 47.10 10.13
N PRO A 321 32.78 48.10 9.23
CA PRO A 321 32.03 49.35 9.34
C PRO A 321 30.50 49.19 9.35
N VAL A 322 29.97 48.23 8.58
CA VAL A 322 28.52 47.97 8.52
C VAL A 322 28.03 47.35 9.83
N LEU A 323 28.76 46.36 10.35
CA LEU A 323 28.43 45.70 11.62
C LEU A 323 28.58 46.65 12.80
N ASP A 324 29.62 47.48 12.85
CA ASP A 324 29.81 48.48 13.89
C ASP A 324 28.67 49.50 13.90
N ALA A 325 28.23 49.95 12.71
CA ALA A 325 27.08 50.84 12.58
C ALA A 325 25.77 50.16 13.02
N ALA A 326 25.59 48.88 12.68
CA ALA A 326 24.43 48.10 13.11
C ALA A 326 24.42 47.91 14.64
N ILE A 327 25.54 47.53 15.26
CA ILE A 327 25.67 47.40 16.72
C ILE A 327 25.31 48.73 17.39
N GLY A 328 25.89 49.84 16.93
CA GLY A 328 25.59 51.16 17.49
C GLY A 328 24.13 51.60 17.34
N ALA A 329 23.47 51.22 16.24
CA ALA A 329 22.04 51.47 16.05
C ALA A 329 21.18 50.60 16.97
N LEU A 330 21.50 49.30 17.09
CA LEU A 330 20.77 48.32 17.89
C LEU A 330 20.89 48.59 19.40
N ASP A 331 22.05 49.03 19.88
CA ASP A 331 22.27 49.43 21.28
C ASP A 331 21.38 50.62 21.71
N GLY A 332 20.94 51.43 20.74
CA GLY A 332 20.07 52.58 20.96
C GLY A 332 18.59 52.26 21.04
N ILE A 333 18.18 51.00 20.80
CA ILE A 333 16.78 50.59 20.77
C ILE A 333 16.27 50.35 22.20
N PRO A 334 15.29 51.13 22.69
CA PRO A 334 14.81 51.02 24.06
C PRO A 334 13.89 49.81 24.29
N GLU A 335 13.25 49.30 23.23
CA GLU A 335 12.37 48.14 23.24
C GLU A 335 12.63 47.27 22.01
N TRP A 336 13.07 46.03 22.22
CA TRP A 336 13.47 45.13 21.15
C TRP A 336 12.25 44.56 20.42
N SER A 337 11.85 45.23 19.34
CA SER A 337 10.76 44.81 18.47
C SER A 337 11.14 45.00 17.00
N ALA A 338 10.52 44.23 16.09
CA ALA A 338 10.87 44.29 14.67
C ALA A 338 10.57 45.64 13.99
N GLY A 339 9.74 46.50 14.59
CA GLY A 339 9.36 47.80 14.05
C GLY A 339 10.08 49.00 14.69
N ALA A 340 10.93 48.76 15.70
CA ALA A 340 11.73 49.79 16.38
C ALA A 340 13.02 50.09 15.62
#